data_AF-A0A2H0RBM7-F1
#
_entry.id   AF-A0A2H0RBM7-F1
#
_cell.length_a   1.000
_cell.length_b   1.000
_cell.length_c   1.000
_cell.angle_alpha   90.00
_cell.angle_beta   90.00
_cell.angle_gamma   90.00
#
_symmetry.space_group_name_H-M   'P 1'
#
loop_
_entity.id
_entity.type
_entity.pdbx_description
1 polymer ?
#
loop_
_entity_poly.entity_id
_entity_poly.type
_entity_poly.pdbx_seq_one_letter_code
_entity_poly.pdbx_strand_id
1 'polypeptide(L)'
;MDTILIFRCLLPIIGFLGVILSVKFIKPPKKILYLSLRLGWIAGVLNLIVDAIQQHFKFWHYTVDNLYFGFPLDLYVSVSLVVGVVLPLIYWYLQSFNPKRLTLFILILPLYFLLQDYLVTKATGDRVLMLDSPYWWISDFLSLIVIVWGTLFIFNYFLSRINNQNSPS
;
A
#
# COMPACT_ATOMS: atom_id res chain seq x y z
N MET A 1 -28.27 2.37 -0.58
CA MET A 1 -26.99 1.65 -0.40
C MET A 1 -25.97 2.69 -0.03
N ASP A 2 -25.36 2.58 1.15
CA ASP A 2 -24.42 3.60 1.63
C ASP A 2 -23.21 3.69 0.71
N THR A 3 -22.93 4.90 0.22
CA THR A 3 -21.78 5.18 -0.66
C THR A 3 -20.47 4.68 -0.06
N ILE A 4 -20.36 4.71 1.28
CA ILE A 4 -19.21 4.19 2.03
C ILE A 4 -19.07 2.68 1.87
N LEU A 5 -20.18 1.93 1.96
CA LEU A 5 -20.16 0.48 1.78
C LEU A 5 -19.71 0.10 0.37
N ILE A 6 -20.19 0.84 -0.64
CA ILE A 6 -19.74 0.66 -2.04
C ILE A 6 -18.22 0.87 -2.14
N PHE A 7 -17.69 1.97 -1.58
CA PHE A 7 -16.25 2.23 -1.58
C PHE A 7 -15.44 1.12 -0.90
N ARG A 8 -15.88 0.69 0.29
CA ARG A 8 -15.23 -0.37 1.07
C ARG A 8 -15.20 -1.72 0.37
N CYS A 9 -16.22 -2.04 -0.43
CA CYS A 9 -16.21 -3.25 -1.26
C CYS A 9 -15.38 -3.07 -2.53
N LEU A 10 -15.42 -1.90 -3.16
CA LEU A 10 -14.72 -1.65 -4.42
C LEU A 10 -13.20 -1.62 -4.24
N LEU A 11 -12.68 -1.07 -3.15
CA LEU A 11 -11.23 -0.93 -2.95
C LEU A 11 -10.49 -2.28 -2.97
N PRO A 12 -10.92 -3.33 -2.22
CA PRO A 12 -10.30 -4.66 -2.32
C PRO A 12 -10.46 -5.29 -3.70
N ILE A 13 -11.61 -5.10 -4.35
CA ILE A 13 -11.87 -5.62 -5.71
C ILE A 13 -10.90 -4.98 -6.71
N ILE A 14 -10.73 -3.66 -6.66
CA ILE A 14 -9.79 -2.93 -7.50
C ILE A 14 -8.35 -3.39 -7.23
N GLY A 15 -7.98 -3.56 -5.95
CA GLY A 15 -6.67 -4.10 -5.58
C GLY A 15 -6.44 -5.50 -6.18
N PHE A 16 -7.42 -6.39 -6.06
CA PHE A 16 -7.35 -7.75 -6.60
C PHE A 16 -7.27 -7.77 -8.13
N LEU A 17 -8.08 -6.95 -8.80
CA LEU A 17 -7.98 -6.76 -10.25
C LEU A 17 -6.61 -6.21 -10.64
N GLY A 18 -6.06 -5.27 -9.87
CA GLY A 18 -4.70 -4.77 -10.03
C GLY A 18 -3.67 -5.90 -10.00
N VAL A 19 -3.75 -6.81 -9.02
CA VAL A 19 -2.88 -7.99 -8.94
C VAL A 19 -3.01 -8.85 -10.20
N ILE A 20 -4.23 -9.18 -10.62
CA ILE A 20 -4.47 -10.00 -11.82
C ILE A 20 -3.86 -9.34 -13.06
N LEU A 21 -4.12 -8.05 -13.27
CA LEU A 21 -3.62 -7.31 -14.42
C LEU A 21 -2.09 -7.22 -14.39
N SER A 22 -1.49 -6.91 -13.24
CA SER A 22 -0.03 -6.91 -13.06
C SER A 22 0.57 -8.26 -13.42
N VAL A 23 0.03 -9.36 -12.90
CA VAL A 23 0.54 -10.70 -13.23
C VAL A 23 0.40 -11.01 -14.72
N LYS A 24 -0.75 -10.68 -15.33
CA LYS A 24 -1.02 -10.92 -16.75
C LYS A 24 -0.07 -10.15 -17.68
N PHE A 25 0.21 -8.90 -17.36
CA PHE A 25 1.02 -8.02 -18.23
C PHE A 25 2.52 -8.11 -17.94
N ILE A 26 2.93 -8.18 -16.66
CA ILE A 26 4.34 -8.22 -16.26
C ILE A 26 4.91 -9.62 -16.44
N LYS A 27 4.09 -10.67 -16.27
CA LYS A 27 4.50 -12.08 -16.29
C LYS A 27 5.71 -12.36 -15.38
N PRO A 28 5.64 -11.99 -14.08
CA PRO A 28 6.76 -12.13 -13.17
C PRO A 28 7.13 -13.62 -12.97
N PRO A 29 8.42 -13.95 -12.76
CA PRO A 29 8.82 -15.28 -12.30
C PRO A 29 8.10 -15.65 -11.01
N LYS A 30 7.78 -16.94 -10.82
CA LYS A 30 7.05 -17.43 -9.63
C LYS A 30 7.67 -16.94 -8.31
N LYS A 31 8.99 -16.91 -8.22
CA LYS A 31 9.71 -16.41 -7.02
C LYS A 31 9.40 -14.96 -6.68
N ILE A 32 9.26 -14.10 -7.69
CA ILE A 32 8.92 -12.68 -7.52
C ILE A 32 7.46 -12.55 -7.10
N LEU A 33 6.55 -13.29 -7.75
CA LEU A 33 5.15 -13.30 -7.37
C LEU A 33 4.94 -13.76 -5.92
N TYR A 34 5.58 -14.84 -5.49
CA TYR A 34 5.48 -15.31 -4.11
C TYR A 34 6.07 -14.32 -3.10
N LEU A 35 7.17 -13.66 -3.45
CA LEU A 35 7.75 -12.62 -2.61
C LEU A 35 6.79 -11.44 -2.47
N SER A 36 6.21 -10.96 -3.57
CA SER A 36 5.19 -9.89 -3.56
C SER A 36 3.95 -10.30 -2.74
N LEU A 37 3.46 -11.53 -2.86
CA LEU A 37 2.33 -12.00 -2.04
C LEU A 37 2.65 -12.01 -0.53
N ARG A 38 3.88 -12.37 -0.14
CA ARG A 38 4.33 -12.29 1.25
C ARG A 38 4.41 -10.84 1.74
N LEU A 39 4.88 -9.94 0.89
CA LEU A 39 4.89 -8.51 1.19
C LEU A 39 3.49 -7.91 1.31
N GLY A 40 2.48 -8.51 0.66
CA GLY A 40 1.07 -8.21 0.89
C GLY A 40 0.72 -8.18 2.37
N TRP A 41 1.05 -9.24 3.10
CA TRP A 41 0.83 -9.33 4.54
C TRP A 41 1.61 -8.28 5.31
N ILE A 42 2.88 -8.09 4.96
CA ILE A 42 3.76 -7.12 5.64
C ILE A 42 3.23 -5.70 5.49
N ALA A 43 2.84 -5.29 4.28
CA ALA A 43 2.31 -3.94 4.02
C ALA A 43 0.99 -3.69 4.78
N GLY A 44 0.09 -4.67 4.81
CA GLY A 44 -1.17 -4.56 5.56
C GLY A 44 -0.94 -4.43 7.07
N VAL A 45 -0.04 -5.24 7.62
CA VAL A 45 0.34 -5.18 9.04
C VAL A 45 1.05 -3.86 9.38
N LEU A 46 1.98 -3.41 8.52
CA LEU A 46 2.64 -2.11 8.70
C LEU A 46 1.61 -0.97 8.71
N ASN A 47 0.64 -0.98 7.80
CA ASN A 47 -0.41 0.03 7.75
C ASN A 47 -1.28 0.01 9.00
N LEU A 48 -1.66 -1.18 9.49
CA LEU A 48 -2.42 -1.32 10.74
C LEU A 48 -1.65 -0.80 11.96
N ILE A 49 -0.36 -1.13 12.06
CA ILE A 49 0.51 -0.65 13.16
C ILE A 49 0.61 0.87 13.13
N VAL A 50 0.83 1.42 11.93
CA VAL A 50 0.92 2.86 11.73
C VAL A 50 -0.39 3.52 12.15
N ASP A 51 -1.54 3.06 11.65
CA ASP A 51 -2.85 3.62 12.05
C ASP A 51 -3.10 3.52 13.55
N ALA A 52 -2.70 2.41 14.19
CA ALA A 52 -2.84 2.27 15.64
C ALA A 52 -2.01 3.30 16.41
N ILE A 53 -0.79 3.59 15.94
CA ILE A 53 0.06 4.65 16.51
C ILE A 53 -0.60 6.01 16.31
N GLN A 54 -1.13 6.27 15.11
CA GLN A 54 -1.71 7.57 14.75
C GLN A 54 -2.99 7.86 15.54
N GLN A 55 -3.82 6.85 15.72
CA GLN A 55 -5.00 6.91 16.57
C GLN A 55 -4.63 7.11 18.05
N HIS A 56 -3.57 6.44 18.54
CA HIS A 56 -3.08 6.65 19.90
C HIS A 56 -2.62 8.09 20.15
N PHE A 57 -1.92 8.70 19.18
CA PHE A 57 -1.46 10.09 19.26
C PHE A 57 -2.51 11.12 18.82
N LYS A 58 -3.74 10.70 18.51
CA LYS A 58 -4.84 11.57 18.09
C LYS A 58 -4.48 12.42 16.86
N PHE A 59 -3.82 11.82 15.88
CA PHE A 59 -3.65 12.44 14.57
C PHE A 59 -4.91 12.25 13.72
N TRP A 60 -5.46 11.04 13.72
CA TRP A 60 -6.73 10.68 13.09
C TRP A 60 -7.32 9.42 13.70
N HIS A 61 -8.61 9.18 13.43
CA HIS A 61 -9.26 7.91 13.70
C HIS A 61 -10.31 7.60 12.63
N TYR A 62 -10.65 6.33 12.49
CA TYR A 62 -11.71 5.90 11.57
C TYR A 62 -13.09 6.06 12.21
N THR A 63 -14.04 6.55 11.41
CA THR A 63 -15.43 6.82 11.83
C THR A 63 -16.46 5.92 11.12
N VAL A 64 -16.02 5.05 10.21
CA VAL A 64 -16.91 4.11 9.51
C VAL A 64 -17.56 3.11 10.47
N ASP A 65 -18.76 2.65 10.14
CA ASP A 65 -19.39 1.53 10.84
C ASP A 65 -18.64 0.21 10.62
N ASN A 66 -18.89 -0.80 11.47
CA ASN A 66 -18.31 -2.14 11.33
C ASN A 66 -16.77 -2.16 11.34
N LEU A 67 -16.17 -1.43 12.29
CA LEU A 67 -14.75 -1.51 12.60
C LEU A 67 -14.47 -2.73 13.48
N TYR A 68 -13.38 -3.44 13.20
CA TYR A 68 -12.87 -4.49 14.08
C TYR A 68 -11.75 -3.90 14.92
N PHE A 69 -11.94 -3.85 16.24
CA PHE A 69 -11.01 -3.19 17.19
C PHE A 69 -10.72 -1.71 16.86
N GLY A 70 -11.66 -0.99 16.21
CA GLY A 70 -11.47 0.40 15.79
C GLY A 70 -10.79 0.56 14.43
N PHE A 71 -10.54 -0.53 13.72
CA PHE A 71 -9.79 -0.53 12.45
C PHE A 71 -10.59 -1.14 11.28
N PRO A 72 -10.53 -0.55 10.07
CA PRO A 72 -11.23 -1.04 8.88
C PRO A 72 -10.42 -2.12 8.13
N LEU A 73 -10.69 -3.40 8.42
CA LEU A 73 -9.99 -4.57 7.84
C LEU A 73 -9.91 -4.55 6.31
N ASP A 74 -10.98 -4.12 5.64
CA ASP A 74 -11.09 -3.98 4.19
C ASP A 74 -10.09 -2.99 3.59
N LEU A 75 -9.80 -1.88 4.27
CA LEU A 75 -8.78 -0.93 3.82
C LEU A 75 -7.39 -1.55 3.93
N TYR A 76 -7.08 -2.28 5.01
CA TYR A 76 -5.79 -2.98 5.12
C TYR A 76 -5.61 -4.07 4.07
N VAL A 77 -6.68 -4.79 3.70
CA VAL A 77 -6.64 -5.73 2.57
C VAL A 77 -6.31 -5.01 1.27
N SER A 78 -6.90 -3.84 1.05
CA SER A 78 -6.63 -3.02 -0.14
C SER A 78 -5.16 -2.57 -0.19
N VAL A 79 -4.63 -2.09 0.94
CA VAL A 79 -3.20 -1.73 1.07
C VAL A 79 -2.29 -2.94 0.86
N SER A 80 -2.64 -4.10 1.41
CA SER A 80 -1.92 -5.36 1.18
C SER A 80 -1.82 -5.68 -0.32
N LEU A 81 -2.93 -5.58 -1.06
CA LEU A 81 -2.95 -5.90 -2.49
C LEU A 81 -2.19 -4.86 -3.31
N VAL A 82 -2.42 -3.58 -3.06
CA VAL A 82 -1.84 -2.51 -3.89
C VAL A 82 -0.38 -2.26 -3.52
N VAL A 83 -0.11 -1.93 -2.26
CA VAL A 83 1.24 -1.55 -1.79
C VAL A 83 2.10 -2.78 -1.57
N GLY A 84 1.53 -3.87 -1.08
CA GLY A 84 2.29 -5.08 -0.79
C GLY A 84 2.49 -6.00 -2.00
N VAL A 85 1.59 -6.03 -2.98
CA VAL A 85 1.70 -6.94 -4.15
C VAL A 85 1.94 -6.19 -5.45
N VAL A 86 1.01 -5.33 -5.88
CA VAL A 86 1.06 -4.66 -7.19
C VAL A 86 2.30 -3.77 -7.31
N LEU A 87 2.55 -2.95 -6.29
CA LEU A 87 3.67 -2.02 -6.27
C LEU A 87 5.02 -2.75 -6.41
N PRO A 88 5.36 -3.78 -5.61
CA PRO A 88 6.60 -4.54 -5.80
C PRO A 88 6.73 -5.22 -7.17
N LEU A 89 5.62 -5.70 -7.76
CA LEU A 89 5.65 -6.27 -9.11
C LEU A 89 6.02 -5.22 -10.16
N ILE A 90 5.40 -4.05 -10.11
CA ILE A 90 5.71 -2.93 -11.01
C ILE A 90 7.14 -2.44 -10.78
N TYR A 91 7.54 -2.30 -9.52
CA TYR A 91 8.89 -1.91 -9.13
C TYR A 91 9.93 -2.86 -9.72
N TRP A 92 9.77 -4.17 -9.53
CA TRP A 92 10.67 -5.19 -10.06
C TRP A 92 10.74 -5.14 -11.60
N TYR A 93 9.59 -5.00 -12.25
CA TYR A 93 9.52 -4.89 -13.70
C TYR A 93 10.29 -3.67 -14.21
N LEU A 94 10.03 -2.50 -13.64
CA LEU A 94 10.71 -1.26 -14.05
C LEU A 94 12.21 -1.32 -13.74
N GLN A 95 12.60 -1.91 -12.61
CA GLN A 95 14.01 -2.11 -12.27
C GLN A 95 14.72 -3.01 -13.30
N SER A 96 14.05 -4.07 -13.77
CA SER A 96 14.63 -5.05 -14.69
C SER A 96 14.71 -4.54 -16.13
N PHE A 97 13.77 -3.69 -16.56
CA PHE A 97 13.62 -3.31 -17.97
C PHE A 97 13.85 -1.81 -18.27
N ASN A 98 13.63 -0.91 -17.30
CA ASN A 98 13.72 0.52 -17.54
C ASN A 98 14.00 1.34 -16.26
N PRO A 99 15.28 1.45 -15.83
CA PRO A 99 15.63 2.13 -14.58
C PRO A 99 15.30 3.63 -14.59
N LYS A 100 15.29 4.29 -15.76
CA LYS A 100 14.85 5.69 -15.86
C LYS A 100 13.38 5.86 -15.52
N ARG A 101 12.53 4.95 -16.00
CA ARG A 101 11.10 4.93 -15.64
C ARG A 101 10.90 4.52 -14.19
N LEU A 102 11.76 3.68 -13.62
CA LEU A 102 11.72 3.37 -12.19
C LEU A 102 11.92 4.63 -11.34
N THR A 103 12.93 5.46 -11.65
CA THR A 103 13.16 6.71 -10.91
C THR A 103 11.94 7.63 -10.97
N LEU A 104 11.36 7.83 -12.16
CA LEU A 104 10.15 8.62 -12.33
C LEU A 104 8.97 8.04 -11.53
N PHE A 105 8.80 6.73 -11.56
CA PHE A 105 7.76 6.03 -10.82
C PHE A 105 7.87 6.28 -9.32
N ILE A 106 9.06 6.12 -8.74
CA ILE A 106 9.30 6.37 -7.31
C ILE A 106 9.04 7.82 -6.93
N LEU A 107 9.43 8.78 -7.78
CA LEU A 107 9.22 10.20 -7.51
C LEU A 107 7.74 10.60 -7.53
N ILE A 108 6.92 9.96 -8.36
CA ILE A 108 5.49 10.26 -8.48
C ILE A 108 4.66 9.63 -7.35
N LEU A 109 5.10 8.50 -6.77
CA LEU A 109 4.34 7.80 -5.72
C LEU A 109 3.86 8.70 -4.57
N PRO A 110 4.71 9.50 -3.89
CA PRO A 110 4.23 10.36 -2.81
C PRO A 110 3.19 11.39 -3.28
N LEU A 111 3.31 11.93 -4.49
CA LEU A 111 2.30 12.85 -5.04
C LEU A 111 0.97 12.13 -5.33
N TYR A 112 1.04 10.91 -5.84
CA TYR A 112 -0.15 10.09 -6.11
C TYR A 112 -0.93 9.82 -4.84
N PHE A 113 -0.27 9.40 -3.77
CA PHE A 113 -0.95 9.07 -2.51
C PHE A 113 -1.50 10.31 -1.80
N LEU A 114 -0.73 11.41 -1.72
CA LEU A 114 -1.26 12.68 -1.19
C LEU A 114 -2.51 13.14 -1.95
N LEU A 115 -2.50 13.00 -3.27
CA LEU A 115 -3.67 13.30 -4.11
C LEU A 115 -4.83 12.34 -3.82
N GLN A 116 -4.54 11.05 -3.65
CA GLN A 116 -5.55 10.05 -3.30
C GLN A 116 -6.22 10.40 -1.97
N ASP A 117 -5.46 10.70 -0.92
CA ASP A 117 -6.01 11.01 0.41
C ASP A 117 -6.82 12.31 0.39
N TYR A 118 -6.34 13.33 -0.35
CA TYR A 118 -7.12 14.54 -0.60
C TYR A 118 -8.46 14.25 -1.29
N LEU A 119 -8.46 13.44 -2.35
CA LEU A 119 -9.67 13.10 -3.10
C LEU A 119 -10.64 12.25 -2.29
N VAL A 120 -10.15 11.28 -1.52
CA VAL A 120 -10.96 10.44 -0.63
C VAL A 120 -11.58 11.28 0.46
N THR A 121 -10.77 12.08 1.18
CA THR A 121 -11.26 12.98 2.23
C THR A 121 -12.31 13.95 1.70
N LYS A 122 -12.12 14.50 0.49
CA LYS A 122 -13.11 15.38 -0.14
C LYS A 122 -14.39 14.65 -0.53
N ALA A 123 -14.30 13.40 -0.97
CA ALA A 123 -15.45 12.61 -1.39
C ALA A 123 -16.26 12.06 -0.20
N THR A 124 -15.58 11.72 0.90
CA THR A 124 -16.22 11.08 2.07
C THR A 124 -16.46 12.03 3.24
N GLY A 125 -15.81 13.19 3.26
CA GLY A 125 -15.73 14.04 4.45
C GLY A 125 -15.22 13.26 5.65
N ASP A 126 -15.73 13.60 6.83
CA ASP A 126 -15.37 12.94 8.10
C ASP A 126 -16.08 11.59 8.32
N ARG A 127 -16.72 11.03 7.28
CA ARG A 127 -17.49 9.77 7.39
C ARG A 127 -16.63 8.52 7.30
N VAL A 128 -15.38 8.65 6.87
CA VAL A 128 -14.44 7.52 6.79
C VAL A 128 -13.30 7.69 7.79
N LEU A 129 -12.69 8.86 7.76
CA LEU A 129 -11.55 9.22 8.56
C LEU A 129 -11.81 10.61 9.12
N MET A 130 -11.68 10.75 10.44
CA MET A 130 -11.72 12.05 11.10
C MET A 130 -10.30 12.48 11.45
N LEU A 131 -9.95 13.70 11.04
CA LEU A 131 -8.62 14.28 11.22
C LEU A 131 -8.61 15.11 12.51
N ASP A 132 -8.03 14.55 13.57
CA ASP A 132 -8.07 15.10 14.93
C ASP A 132 -7.04 16.23 15.14
N SER A 133 -5.97 16.27 14.33
CA SER A 133 -4.84 17.19 14.48
C SER A 133 -4.54 17.95 13.19
N PRO A 134 -4.28 19.27 13.19
CA PRO A 134 -3.91 20.02 11.98
C PRO A 134 -2.57 19.57 11.36
N TYR A 135 -1.78 18.78 12.09
CA TYR A 135 -0.50 18.23 11.64
C TYR A 135 -0.62 16.81 11.06
N TRP A 136 -1.85 16.31 10.85
CA TRP A 136 -2.12 14.98 10.30
C TRP A 136 -1.30 14.68 9.04
N TRP A 137 -1.16 15.64 8.13
CA TRP A 137 -0.46 15.47 6.85
C TRP A 137 1.04 15.17 6.99
N ILE A 138 1.70 15.65 8.05
CA ILE A 138 3.11 15.33 8.34
C ILE A 138 3.19 13.85 8.73
N SER A 139 2.29 13.44 9.61
CA SER A 139 2.24 12.08 10.12
C SER A 139 1.85 11.08 9.03
N ASP A 140 0.95 11.49 8.14
CA ASP A 140 0.54 10.73 6.95
C ASP A 140 1.71 10.56 5.98
N PHE A 141 2.48 11.61 5.71
CA PHE A 141 3.70 11.51 4.90
C PHE A 141 4.74 10.53 5.49
N LEU A 142 4.93 10.55 6.81
CA LEU A 142 5.82 9.60 7.50
C LEU A 142 5.29 8.16 7.43
N SER A 143 3.98 8.00 7.61
CA SER A 143 3.26 6.72 7.46
C SER A 143 3.52 6.13 6.08
N LEU A 144 3.44 6.97 5.05
CA LEU A 144 3.70 6.60 3.68
C LEU A 144 5.14 6.16 3.45
N ILE A 145 6.11 6.87 4.03
CA ILE A 145 7.52 6.46 4.00
C ILE A 145 7.67 5.04 4.58
N VAL A 146 7.10 4.81 5.76
CA VAL A 146 7.20 3.51 6.45
C VAL A 146 6.55 2.41 5.61
N ILE A 147 5.35 2.61 5.10
CA ILE A 147 4.60 1.56 4.41
C ILE A 147 5.18 1.31 3.02
N VAL A 148 5.33 2.34 2.19
CA VAL A 148 5.76 2.21 0.78
C VAL A 148 7.25 1.86 0.71
N TRP A 149 8.12 2.69 1.28
CA TRP A 149 9.56 2.46 1.18
C TRP A 149 10.02 1.35 2.12
N GLY A 150 9.38 1.16 3.28
CA GLY A 150 9.65 -0.02 4.11
C GLY A 150 9.32 -1.32 3.37
N THR A 151 8.19 -1.39 2.68
CA THR A 151 7.85 -2.57 1.85
C THR A 151 8.85 -2.79 0.73
N LEU A 152 9.25 -1.74 0.00
CA LEU A 152 10.24 -1.85 -1.08
C LEU A 152 11.64 -2.18 -0.56
N PHE A 153 12.02 -1.68 0.61
CA PHE A 153 13.28 -2.04 1.28
C PHE A 153 13.30 -3.52 1.62
N ILE A 154 12.23 -4.04 2.23
CA ILE A 154 12.10 -5.47 2.56
C ILE A 154 12.09 -6.31 1.28
N PHE A 155 11.42 -5.84 0.21
CA PHE A 155 11.47 -6.49 -1.11
C PHE A 155 12.90 -6.63 -1.62
N ASN A 156 13.66 -5.54 -1.65
CA ASN A 156 15.04 -5.54 -2.12
C ASN A 156 15.95 -6.40 -1.25
N TYR A 157 15.75 -6.40 0.06
CA TYR A 157 16.47 -7.27 0.99
C TYR A 157 16.29 -8.75 0.63
N PHE A 158 15.04 -9.21 0.46
CA PHE A 158 14.78 -10.60 0.09
C PHE A 158 15.19 -10.92 -1.36
N LEU A 159 15.00 -9.99 -2.29
CA LEU A 159 15.41 -10.16 -3.68
C LEU A 159 16.93 -10.37 -3.80
N SER A 160 17.72 -9.58 -3.07
CA SER A 160 19.19 -9.73 -3.06
C SER A 160 19.62 -11.10 -2.55
N ARG A 161 18.99 -11.61 -1.49
CA ARG A 161 19.24 -12.96 -0.96
C ARG A 161 18.90 -14.05 -1.95
N ILE A 162 17.76 -13.93 -2.63
CA ILE A 162 17.36 -14.87 -3.68
C ILE A 162 18.39 -14.87 -4.82
N ASN A 163 18.91 -13.72 -5.21
CA ASN A 163 19.89 -13.65 -6.29
C ASN A 163 21.24 -14.26 -5.86
N ASN A 164 21.71 -13.98 -4.64
CA ASN A 164 22.97 -14.53 -4.13
C ASN A 164 22.96 -16.06 -3.98
N GLN A 165 21.80 -16.67 -3.71
CA GLN A 165 21.66 -18.13 -3.64
C GLN A 165 21.71 -18.82 -5.02
N ASN A 166 21.52 -18.05 -6.11
CA ASN A 166 21.48 -18.58 -7.48
C ASN A 166 22.76 -18.30 -8.29
N SER A 167 23.78 -17.69 -7.68
CA SER A 167 25.07 -17.46 -8.32
C SER A 167 25.92 -18.74 -8.22
N PRO A 168 26.38 -19.35 -9.34
CA PRO A 168 27.27 -20.48 -9.28
C PRO A 168 28.60 -20.08 -8.63
N SER A 169 29.07 -20.90 -7.69
CA SER A 169 30.39 -20.81 -7.06
C SER A 169 31.51 -21.11 -8.05
#